data_AF-A0A316IC01-F1
#
_entry.id   AF-A0A316IC01-F1
#
_cell.length_a   1.000
_cell.length_b   1.000
_cell.length_c   1.000
_cell.angle_alpha   90.00
_cell.angle_beta   90.00
_cell.angle_gamma   90.00
#
_symmetry.space_group_name_H-M   'P 1'
#
loop_
_entity.id
_entity.type
_entity.pdbx_description
1 polymer ?
#
loop_
_entity_poly.entity_id
_entity_poly.type
_entity_poly.pdbx_seq_one_letter_code
_entity_poly.pdbx_strand_id
1 'polypeptide(L)'
;MAILHEPYDSTAGLDAEALHTESQFAILATSHPLAGAARLRMADVIDLPELARWPEPDGTYLEGPGVEVHNLTQLFQMIALGRAVAVMPEVVAVPVVDAPKMTTVIAWPPHSRSRAVADLVRVATGFSSPVHG
;
A
#
# COMPACT_ATOMS: atom_id res chain seq x y z
N MET A 1 14.44 -9.09 26.05
CA MET A 1 14.24 -10.04 24.94
C MET A 1 13.21 -9.44 24.01
N ALA A 2 13.52 -9.34 22.73
CA ALA A 2 12.66 -8.77 21.70
C ALA A 2 12.84 -9.56 20.40
N ILE A 3 11.88 -9.46 19.49
CA ILE A 3 12.01 -9.91 18.09
C ILE A 3 12.17 -8.65 17.25
N LEU A 4 13.21 -8.61 16.43
CA LEU A 4 13.58 -7.46 15.59
C LEU A 4 13.60 -7.92 14.12
N HIS A 5 13.23 -7.03 13.20
CA HIS A 5 13.22 -7.32 11.77
C HIS A 5 14.28 -6.49 11.04
N GLU A 6 15.44 -7.08 10.74
CA GLU A 6 16.45 -6.43 9.90
C GLU A 6 15.98 -6.35 8.43
N PRO A 7 16.29 -5.27 7.69
CA PRO A 7 17.12 -4.13 8.09
C PRO A 7 16.34 -2.98 8.76
N TYR A 8 15.07 -3.17 9.08
CA TYR A 8 14.18 -2.10 9.58
C TYR A 8 14.43 -1.78 11.06
N ASP A 9 14.63 -2.80 11.88
CA ASP A 9 14.99 -2.68 13.29
C ASP A 9 16.49 -2.90 13.46
N SER A 10 17.19 -1.94 14.07
CA SER A 10 18.63 -2.07 14.34
C SER A 10 18.91 -3.06 15.48
N THR A 11 19.87 -3.95 15.25
CA THR A 11 20.41 -4.89 16.26
C THR A 11 21.67 -4.36 16.95
N ALA A 12 22.10 -3.12 16.65
CA ALA A 12 23.35 -2.56 17.15
C ALA A 12 23.42 -2.57 18.70
N GLY A 13 24.47 -3.17 19.25
CA GLY A 13 24.66 -3.28 20.70
C GLY A 13 23.91 -4.45 21.36
N LEU A 14 23.30 -5.33 20.57
CA LEU A 14 22.67 -6.57 21.03
C LEU A 14 23.41 -7.79 20.47
N ASP A 15 23.44 -8.88 21.24
CA ASP A 15 23.72 -10.20 20.69
C ASP A 15 22.43 -10.72 20.02
N ALA A 16 22.51 -11.03 18.73
CA ALA A 16 21.38 -11.49 17.93
C ALA A 16 21.75 -12.71 17.08
N GLU A 17 20.83 -13.66 16.95
CA GLU A 17 20.94 -14.79 16.03
C GLU A 17 19.77 -14.76 15.04
N ALA A 18 20.06 -15.09 13.78
CA ALA A 18 19.04 -15.14 12.73
C ALA A 18 18.08 -16.30 12.97
N LEU A 19 16.79 -15.98 13.14
CA LEU A 19 15.73 -16.98 13.35
C LEU A 19 15.15 -17.47 12.01
N HIS A 20 14.86 -16.54 11.11
CA HIS A 20 14.21 -16.82 9.83
C HIS A 20 14.53 -15.73 8.81
N THR A 21 14.44 -16.07 7.52
CA THR A 21 14.60 -15.12 6.42
C THR A 21 13.47 -15.34 5.44
N GLU A 22 12.76 -14.27 5.12
CA GLU A 22 11.59 -14.26 4.25
C GLU A 22 11.92 -13.49 2.96
N SER A 23 11.30 -13.89 1.85
CA SER A 23 11.31 -13.06 0.64
C SER A 23 10.40 -11.83 0.82
N GLN A 24 10.49 -10.87 -0.10
CA GLN A 24 9.63 -9.69 -0.13
C GLN A 24 8.92 -9.52 -1.47
N PHE A 25 7.75 -8.87 -1.46
CA PHE A 25 6.82 -8.73 -2.58
C PHE A 25 6.35 -7.30 -2.68
N ALA A 26 6.25 -6.81 -3.91
CA ALA A 26 5.63 -5.52 -4.16
C ALA A 26 4.10 -5.68 -4.17
N ILE A 27 3.42 -4.90 -3.34
CA ILE A 27 1.97 -4.74 -3.33
C ILE A 27 1.63 -3.42 -4.04
N LEU A 28 0.82 -3.52 -5.09
CA LEU A 28 0.51 -2.43 -6.01
C LEU A 28 -0.87 -2.65 -6.64
N ALA A 29 -1.45 -1.58 -7.18
CA ALA A 29 -2.74 -1.67 -7.87
C ALA A 29 -2.64 -2.55 -9.12
N THR A 30 -3.69 -3.28 -9.46
CA THR A 30 -3.71 -4.11 -10.69
C THR A 30 -3.52 -3.30 -11.98
N SER A 31 -3.82 -2.00 -11.95
CA SER A 31 -3.61 -1.06 -13.05
C SER A 31 -2.19 -0.50 -13.14
N HIS A 32 -1.32 -0.77 -12.16
CA HIS A 32 0.03 -0.24 -12.13
C HIS A 32 0.89 -0.90 -13.23
N PRO A 33 1.78 -0.17 -13.94
CA PRO A 33 2.57 -0.72 -15.05
C PRO A 33 3.40 -1.96 -14.68
N LEU A 34 3.90 -2.04 -13.44
CA LEU A 34 4.66 -3.19 -12.94
C LEU A 34 3.80 -4.42 -12.61
N ALA A 35 2.47 -4.33 -12.64
CA ALA A 35 1.58 -5.46 -12.30
C ALA A 35 1.70 -6.65 -13.26
N GLY A 36 2.18 -6.42 -14.49
CA GLY A 36 2.45 -7.48 -15.46
C GLY A 36 3.84 -8.12 -15.35
N ALA A 37 4.70 -7.62 -14.45
CA ALA A 37 6.06 -8.12 -14.33
C ALA A 37 6.08 -9.50 -13.63
N ALA A 38 6.78 -10.47 -14.22
CA ALA A 38 6.98 -11.79 -13.60
C ALA A 38 7.88 -11.74 -12.36
N ARG A 39 8.75 -10.72 -12.27
CA ARG A 39 9.67 -10.46 -11.15
C ARG A 39 10.11 -9.01 -11.16
N LEU A 40 10.35 -8.47 -9.98
CA LEU A 40 10.87 -7.12 -9.76
C LEU A 40 12.17 -7.21 -8.93
N ARG A 41 13.05 -6.24 -9.15
CA ARG A 41 14.21 -5.96 -8.30
C ARG A 41 13.91 -4.73 -7.44
N MET A 42 14.62 -4.58 -6.33
CA MET A 42 14.50 -3.37 -5.51
C MET A 42 14.77 -2.08 -6.31
N ALA A 43 15.70 -2.12 -7.29
CA ALA A 43 15.97 -1.00 -8.17
C ALA A 43 14.78 -0.59 -9.07
N ASP A 44 13.82 -1.49 -9.30
CA ASP A 44 12.62 -1.19 -10.09
C ASP A 44 11.55 -0.44 -9.27
N VAL A 45 11.67 -0.44 -7.94
CA VAL A 45 10.66 0.10 -7.01
C VAL A 45 11.18 1.20 -6.09
N ILE A 46 12.47 1.24 -5.77
CA ILE A 46 13.04 2.12 -4.74
C ILE A 46 12.90 3.61 -5.06
N ASP A 47 12.91 3.95 -6.35
CA ASP A 47 12.81 5.33 -6.84
C ASP A 47 11.39 5.72 -7.27
N LEU A 48 10.39 4.84 -7.05
CA LEU A 48 9.01 5.15 -7.39
C LEU A 48 8.50 6.30 -6.52
N PRO A 49 7.93 7.37 -7.10
CA PRO A 49 7.39 8.49 -6.34
C PRO A 49 6.19 8.10 -5.47
N GLU A 50 5.54 6.98 -5.76
CA GLU A 50 4.45 6.39 -4.99
C GLU A 50 4.90 5.29 -4.00
N LEU A 51 6.20 5.04 -3.84
CA LEU A 51 6.69 4.08 -2.85
C LEU A 51 6.28 4.53 -1.44
N ALA A 52 5.68 3.63 -0.67
CA ALA A 52 5.24 3.89 0.68
C ALA A 52 6.42 4.16 1.61
N ARG A 53 6.35 5.26 2.36
CA ARG A 53 7.22 5.57 3.48
C ARG A 53 6.49 5.31 4.79
N TRP A 54 7.13 4.55 5.67
CA TRP A 54 6.63 4.25 7.00
C TRP A 54 7.20 5.23 8.03
N PRO A 55 6.46 5.55 9.09
CA PRO A 55 7.01 6.34 10.17
C PRO A 55 8.05 5.52 10.93
N GLU A 56 9.11 6.20 11.35
CA GLU A 56 10.07 5.73 12.34
C GLU A 56 9.37 5.53 13.69
N PRO A 57 9.99 4.80 14.64
CA PRO A 57 9.42 4.58 15.97
C PRO A 57 9.07 5.87 16.73
N ASP A 58 9.73 6.99 16.42
CA ASP A 58 9.46 8.32 17.00
C ASP A 58 8.34 9.10 16.27
N GLY A 59 7.74 8.51 15.24
CA GLY A 59 6.67 9.09 14.42
C GLY A 59 7.15 10.00 13.30
N THR A 60 8.46 10.20 13.15
CA THR A 60 9.03 10.96 12.03
C THR A 60 9.10 10.10 10.77
N TYR A 61 9.34 10.71 9.61
CA TYR A 61 9.56 9.98 8.36
C TYR A 61 10.95 10.31 7.84
N LEU A 62 11.64 9.29 7.33
CA LEU A 62 12.90 9.52 6.62
C LEU A 62 12.65 10.41 5.39
N GLU A 63 13.52 11.40 5.19
CA GLU A 63 13.45 12.26 4.02
C GLU A 63 13.63 11.46 2.72
N GLY A 64 12.84 11.77 1.70
CA GLY A 64 12.94 11.11 0.40
C GLY A 64 11.72 11.33 -0.49
N PRO A 65 11.69 10.72 -1.68
CA PRO A 65 10.47 10.57 -2.47
C PRO A 65 9.54 9.52 -1.82
N GLY A 66 8.29 9.43 -2.30
CA GLY A 66 7.33 8.47 -1.77
C GLY A 66 6.13 9.08 -1.04
N VAL A 67 5.26 8.18 -0.59
CA VAL A 67 3.97 8.50 0.03
C VAL A 67 4.00 8.10 1.50
N GLU A 68 3.80 9.06 2.39
CA GLU A 68 3.72 8.81 3.83
C GLU A 68 2.45 8.04 4.19
N VAL A 69 2.62 6.85 4.76
CA VAL A 69 1.54 6.00 5.24
C VAL A 69 1.69 5.73 6.73
N HIS A 70 0.59 5.84 7.46
CA HIS A 70 0.60 5.74 8.92
C HIS A 70 0.21 4.35 9.41
N ASN A 71 -0.51 3.57 8.59
CA ASN A 71 -0.95 2.23 8.92
C ASN A 71 -1.32 1.43 7.66
N LEU A 72 -1.46 0.11 7.82
CA LEU A 72 -1.82 -0.81 6.75
C LEU A 72 -3.18 -0.50 6.12
N THR A 73 -4.18 -0.06 6.90
CA THR A 73 -5.51 0.28 6.37
C THR A 73 -5.42 1.44 5.38
N GLN A 74 -4.72 2.52 5.75
CA GLN A 74 -4.48 3.66 4.87
C GLN A 74 -3.69 3.23 3.64
N LEU A 75 -2.62 2.45 3.83
CA LEU A 75 -1.80 1.95 2.72
C LEU A 75 -2.67 1.20 1.70
N PHE A 76 -3.46 0.21 2.13
CA PHE A 76 -4.28 -0.57 1.21
C PHE A 76 -5.34 0.28 0.50
N GLN A 77 -5.89 1.30 1.15
CA GLN A 77 -6.78 2.26 0.49
C GLN A 77 -6.06 3.06 -0.60
N MET A 78 -4.82 3.49 -0.35
CA MET A 78 -4.02 4.23 -1.32
C MET A 78 -3.58 3.34 -2.49
N ILE A 79 -3.18 2.09 -2.22
CA ILE A 79 -2.90 1.09 -3.24
C ILE A 79 -4.14 0.84 -4.09
N ALA A 80 -5.33 0.65 -3.50
CA ALA A 80 -6.57 0.46 -4.25
C ALA A 80 -6.91 1.65 -5.16
N LEU A 81 -6.49 2.86 -4.79
CA LEU A 81 -6.64 4.08 -5.60
C LEU A 81 -5.50 4.30 -6.61
N GLY A 82 -4.52 3.38 -6.70
CA GLY A 82 -3.35 3.50 -7.57
C GLY A 82 -2.37 4.61 -7.15
N ARG A 83 -2.31 4.94 -5.86
CA ARG A 83 -1.51 6.05 -5.32
C ARG A 83 -0.37 5.62 -4.42
N ALA A 84 -0.18 4.33 -4.22
CA ALA A 84 0.91 3.80 -3.40
C ALA A 84 1.39 2.46 -3.96
N VAL A 85 2.67 2.18 -3.73
CA VAL A 85 3.32 0.87 -3.88
C VAL A 85 4.03 0.56 -2.58
N ALA A 86 3.99 -0.68 -2.09
CA ALA A 86 4.74 -1.08 -0.90
C ALA A 86 5.52 -2.36 -1.17
N VAL A 87 6.65 -2.52 -0.50
CA VAL A 87 7.38 -3.79 -0.44
C VAL A 87 7.16 -4.39 0.94
N MET A 88 6.64 -5.62 0.99
CA MET A 88 6.21 -6.31 2.21
C MET A 88 6.78 -7.75 2.26
N PRO A 89 6.92 -8.36 3.43
CA PRO A 89 7.30 -9.78 3.54
C PRO A 89 6.35 -10.74 2.81
N GLU A 90 6.83 -11.94 2.48
CA GLU A 90 6.06 -12.99 1.82
C GLU A 90 4.83 -13.38 2.62
N VAL A 91 3.66 -13.27 1.99
CA VAL A 91 2.42 -13.83 2.52
C VAL A 91 1.70 -14.61 1.43
N VAL A 92 1.13 -15.75 1.80
CA VAL A 92 0.29 -16.54 0.91
C VAL A 92 -1.14 -16.00 0.98
N ALA A 93 -1.59 -15.35 -0.08
CA ALA A 93 -2.98 -14.97 -0.24
C ALA A 93 -3.80 -16.16 -0.78
N VAL A 94 -4.62 -16.77 0.07
CA VAL A 94 -5.57 -17.81 -0.33
C VAL A 94 -6.93 -17.15 -0.63
N PRO A 95 -7.48 -17.28 -1.85
CA PRO A 95 -8.75 -16.65 -2.19
C PRO A 95 -9.90 -17.31 -1.41
N VAL A 96 -10.71 -16.48 -0.76
CA VAL A 96 -11.97 -16.91 -0.12
C VAL A 96 -13.09 -16.73 -1.13
N VAL A 97 -13.54 -17.83 -1.73
CA VAL A 97 -14.42 -17.83 -2.92
C VAL A 97 -15.86 -17.38 -2.65
N ASP A 98 -16.28 -17.40 -1.39
CA ASP A 98 -17.61 -17.01 -0.92
C ASP A 98 -17.60 -15.72 -0.08
N ALA A 99 -16.46 -15.04 0.02
CA ALA A 99 -16.36 -13.76 0.70
C ALA A 99 -17.19 -12.68 -0.04
N PRO A 100 -17.94 -11.83 0.69
CA PRO A 100 -18.61 -10.69 0.09
C PRO A 100 -17.62 -9.76 -0.62
N LYS A 101 -17.96 -9.31 -1.84
CA LYS A 101 -17.14 -8.33 -2.56
C LYS A 101 -17.07 -7.02 -1.79
N MET A 102 -15.86 -6.49 -1.59
CA MET A 102 -15.67 -5.16 -1.06
C MET A 102 -15.87 -4.11 -2.17
N THR A 103 -16.71 -3.11 -1.93
CA THR A 103 -16.91 -1.98 -2.84
C THR A 103 -16.60 -0.69 -2.10
N THR A 104 -15.66 0.09 -2.62
CA THR A 104 -15.40 1.45 -2.13
C THR A 104 -16.47 2.38 -2.68
N VAL A 105 -17.21 3.06 -1.79
CA VAL A 105 -18.27 4.00 -2.17
C VAL A 105 -17.92 5.41 -1.70
N ILE A 106 -18.32 6.41 -2.49
CA ILE A 106 -18.38 7.81 -2.06
C ILE A 106 -19.84 8.14 -1.71
N ALA A 107 -20.07 8.67 -0.51
CA ALA A 107 -21.40 8.95 0.01
C ALA A 107 -21.55 10.41 0.48
N TRP A 108 -22.73 10.99 0.30
CA TRP A 108 -23.05 12.35 0.71
C TRP A 108 -24.54 12.47 1.07
N PRO A 109 -24.96 13.50 1.84
CA PRO A 109 -26.36 13.67 2.20
C PRO A 109 -27.28 13.83 0.97
N PRO A 110 -28.47 13.23 0.95
CA PRO A 110 -29.38 13.23 -0.22
C PRO A 110 -29.83 14.64 -0.63
N HIS A 111 -29.73 15.62 0.27
CA HIS A 111 -30.11 17.01 0.03
C HIS A 111 -28.91 17.93 -0.25
N SER A 112 -27.70 17.38 -0.41
CA SER A 112 -26.52 18.19 -0.75
C SER A 112 -26.66 18.82 -2.13
N ARG A 113 -26.53 20.14 -2.19
CA ARG A 113 -26.44 20.93 -3.45
C ARG A 113 -25.06 21.53 -3.67
N SER A 114 -24.04 21.02 -2.96
CA SER A 114 -22.67 21.52 -3.06
C SER A 114 -22.06 21.17 -4.42
N ARG A 115 -21.64 22.21 -5.17
CA ARG A 115 -20.90 22.01 -6.43
C ARG A 115 -19.60 21.24 -6.20
N ALA A 116 -18.88 21.53 -5.11
CA ALA A 116 -17.64 20.83 -4.78
C ALA A 116 -17.84 19.32 -4.60
N VAL A 117 -18.96 18.89 -4.00
CA VAL A 117 -19.31 17.47 -3.88
C VAL A 117 -19.60 16.86 -5.25
N ALA A 118 -20.40 17.55 -6.08
CA ALA A 118 -20.71 17.08 -7.43
C ALA A 118 -19.44 16.94 -8.30
N ASP A 119 -18.52 17.90 -8.20
CA ASP A 119 -17.24 17.87 -8.91
C ASP A 119 -16.37 16.70 -8.43
N LEU A 120 -16.28 16.48 -7.12
CA LEU A 120 -15.54 15.35 -6.56
C LEU A 120 -16.12 14.00 -7.01
N VAL A 121 -17.45 13.83 -6.98
CA VAL A 121 -18.11 12.58 -7.41
C VAL A 121 -17.82 12.29 -8.88
N ARG A 122 -17.91 13.32 -9.74
CA ARG A 122 -17.62 13.18 -11.18
C ARG A 122 -16.18 12.74 -11.41
N VAL A 123 -15.22 13.35 -10.71
CA VAL A 123 -13.80 12.97 -10.81
C VAL A 123 -13.59 11.55 -10.29
N ALA A 124 -14.10 11.22 -9.10
CA ALA A 124 -13.91 9.92 -8.47
C ALA A 124 -14.51 8.77 -9.29
N THR A 125 -15.69 8.97 -9.87
CA THR A 125 -16.37 7.94 -10.68
C THR A 125 -15.73 7.78 -12.08
N GLY A 126 -15.00 8.77 -12.58
CA GLY A 126 -14.26 8.69 -13.83
C GLY A 126 -13.01 7.79 -13.79
N PHE A 127 -12.47 7.49 -12.60
CA PHE A 127 -11.28 6.62 -12.43
C PHE A 127 -11.62 5.13 -12.26
N SER A 128 -12.89 4.78 -12.07
CA SER A 128 -13.33 3.40 -11.87
C SER A 128 -13.34 2.66 -13.21
N SER A 129 -12.29 1.89 -13.51
CA SER A 129 -12.35 0.93 -14.63
C SER A 129 -13.34 -0.20 -14.30
N PRO A 130 -14.14 -0.68 -15.26
CA PRO A 130 -15.12 -1.73 -15.01
C PRO A 130 -14.42 -3.04 -14.62
N VAL A 131 -14.79 -3.57 -13.45
CA VAL A 131 -14.39 -4.90 -12.98
C VAL A 131 -14.92 -5.91 -13.99
N HIS A 132 -14.03 -6.54 -14.76
CA HIS A 132 -14.40 -7.68 -15.60
C HIS A 132 -14.70 -8.86 -14.67
N GLY A 133 -15.94 -9.34 -14.74
CA GLY A 133 -16.41 -10.52 -14.02
C GLY A 133 -15.97 -11.82 -14.66
#